data_AF-A0AAD8VGB0-F1
#
_entry.id   AF-A0AAD8VGB0-F1
#
_cell.length_a   1.000
_cell.length_b   1.000
_cell.length_c   1.000
_cell.angle_alpha   90.00
_cell.angle_beta   90.00
_cell.angle_gamma   90.00
#
_symmetry.space_group_name_H-M   'P 1'
#
loop_
_entity.id
_entity.type
_entity.pdbx_description
1 polymer ?
#
loop_
_entity_poly.entity_id
_entity_poly.type
_entity_poly.pdbx_seq_one_letter_code
_entity_poly.pdbx_strand_id
1 'polypeptide(L)'
;MRGHIFSQGQRIYTTFLATSLMPGTARTCAGCNLLLSTWLKLPADFSGIQNLKRLSLVDVDVADEHLESFLSHCSKLLEFLEIAYCRTLTAIRATRLLNKLKHLRVGVCDLLEKVEMNCCCLETLEYIGPMVSLAFTETSSLKDVCIKFLDIDAGLDYINKGFPSTLTNVEMLYLHCIDREV
;
A
#
# COMPACT_ATOMS: atom_id res chain seq x y z
N MET A 1 21.83 42.13 -6.14
CA MET A 1 22.58 41.26 -5.19
C MET A 1 21.64 40.12 -4.83
N ARG A 2 21.83 38.92 -5.42
CA ARG A 2 22.45 37.71 -4.79
C ARG A 2 21.79 37.35 -3.45
N GLY A 3 21.21 36.16 -3.22
CA GLY A 3 21.09 34.91 -3.98
C GLY A 3 19.94 34.10 -3.36
N HIS A 4 19.76 32.79 -3.42
CA HIS A 4 20.23 31.64 -4.20
C HIS A 4 19.05 30.64 -4.12
N ILE A 5 18.93 29.76 -5.11
CA ILE A 5 17.85 28.78 -5.30
C ILE A 5 17.72 27.83 -4.08
N PHE A 6 16.49 27.65 -3.57
CA PHE A 6 16.03 26.37 -3.02
C PHE A 6 14.89 25.88 -3.91
N SER A 7 15.12 24.79 -4.62
CA SER A 7 14.17 24.21 -5.57
C SER A 7 13.00 23.56 -4.82
N GLN A 8 11.81 24.11 -5.07
CA GLN A 8 10.52 23.41 -5.18
C GLN A 8 10.05 22.65 -3.95
N GLY A 9 9.85 23.40 -2.86
CA GLY A 9 8.77 23.11 -1.92
C GLY A 9 7.43 23.56 -2.53
N GLN A 10 6.74 22.65 -3.21
CA GLN A 10 5.33 22.84 -3.57
C GLN A 10 4.55 21.61 -3.12
N ARG A 11 3.95 21.74 -1.93
CA ARG A 11 2.81 20.94 -1.48
C ARG A 11 1.79 20.88 -2.61
N ILE A 12 1.44 19.69 -3.06
CA ILE A 12 0.12 19.47 -3.66
C ILE A 12 -0.45 18.20 -3.01
N TYR A 13 -1.37 18.45 -2.08
CA TYR A 13 -2.44 17.52 -1.78
C TYR A 13 -3.19 17.25 -3.09
N THR A 14 -2.81 16.22 -3.85
CA THR A 14 -3.67 15.72 -4.93
C THR A 14 -4.67 14.74 -4.35
N THR A 15 -5.78 15.31 -3.90
CA THR A 15 -7.15 14.84 -4.18
C THR A 15 -7.43 13.35 -4.01
N PHE A 16 -7.86 12.97 -2.80
CA PHE A 16 -9.09 12.19 -2.67
C PHE A 16 -10.26 13.10 -3.12
N LEU A 17 -10.44 13.25 -4.44
CA LEU A 17 -11.75 13.61 -4.98
C LEU A 17 -12.43 12.29 -5.31
N ALA A 18 -13.17 11.79 -4.34
CA ALA A 18 -14.34 10.98 -4.64
C ALA A 18 -15.38 11.91 -5.29
N THR A 19 -15.24 12.17 -6.59
CA THR A 19 -16.34 12.74 -7.38
C THR A 19 -16.45 12.03 -8.71
N SER A 20 -17.59 11.36 -8.85
CA SER A 20 -18.24 10.83 -10.06
C SER A 20 -17.52 9.73 -10.87
N LEU A 21 -17.82 8.47 -10.55
CA LEU A 21 -18.72 7.70 -11.41
C LEU A 21 -19.36 6.54 -10.62
N MET A 22 -20.69 6.53 -10.60
CA MET A 22 -21.51 5.38 -10.24
C MET A 22 -21.34 4.25 -11.30
N PRO A 23 -22.08 3.14 -11.17
CA PRO A 23 -21.55 1.77 -11.15
C PRO A 23 -21.14 1.23 -12.53
N GLY A 24 -20.20 0.29 -12.53
CA GLY A 24 -20.01 -0.66 -13.62
C GLY A 24 -19.46 -0.07 -14.92
N THR A 25 -18.15 -0.24 -15.15
CA THR A 25 -17.61 -0.87 -16.37
C THR A 25 -16.10 -0.87 -16.31
N ALA A 26 -15.53 -2.05 -16.52
CA ALA A 26 -14.11 -2.31 -16.56
C ALA A 26 -13.39 -1.35 -17.51
N ARG A 27 -12.42 -0.59 -16.98
CA ARG A 27 -11.46 0.16 -17.80
C ARG A 27 -10.20 -0.66 -17.92
N THR A 28 -10.00 -1.24 -19.09
CA THR A 28 -8.84 -2.03 -19.47
C THR A 28 -7.57 -1.18 -19.48
N CYS A 29 -6.51 -1.64 -18.83
CA CYS A 29 -5.16 -1.15 -19.07
C CYS A 29 -4.65 -1.78 -20.39
N ALA A 30 -4.28 -0.95 -21.36
CA ALA A 30 -3.68 -1.40 -22.61
C ALA A 30 -2.26 -1.91 -22.31
N GLY A 31 -2.16 -3.20 -22.01
CA GLY A 31 -0.92 -3.88 -21.60
C GLY A 31 -1.15 -5.07 -20.65
N CYS A 32 -2.30 -5.11 -19.96
CA CYS A 32 -2.70 -6.22 -19.09
C CYS A 32 -4.11 -6.69 -19.48
N ASN A 33 -4.21 -7.77 -20.26
CA ASN A 33 -5.49 -8.49 -20.50
C ASN A 33 -5.88 -9.34 -19.28
N LEU A 34 -6.04 -8.71 -18.12
CA LEU A 34 -6.74 -9.31 -16.99
C LEU A 34 -7.93 -8.39 -16.69
N LEU A 35 -9.02 -8.66 -17.41
CA LEU A 35 -10.35 -8.17 -17.02
C LEU A 35 -10.69 -8.84 -15.69
N LEU A 36 -10.46 -8.13 -14.58
CA LEU A 36 -10.59 -8.70 -13.25
C LEU A 36 -11.47 -7.85 -12.33
N SER A 37 -12.65 -7.49 -12.83
CA SER A 37 -13.78 -7.54 -11.92
C SER A 37 -14.04 -9.02 -11.65
N THR A 38 -13.96 -9.42 -10.38
CA THR A 38 -14.17 -10.79 -9.85
C THR A 38 -12.94 -11.69 -9.83
N TRP A 39 -12.21 -11.66 -8.71
CA TRP A 39 -11.21 -12.65 -8.24
C TRP A 39 -9.88 -12.73 -8.99
N LEU A 40 -8.81 -12.27 -8.32
CA LEU A 40 -7.42 -12.59 -8.66
C LEU A 40 -7.14 -14.07 -8.42
N LYS A 41 -7.50 -14.92 -9.39
CA LYS A 41 -7.15 -16.34 -9.38
C LYS A 41 -6.01 -16.59 -10.36
N LEU A 42 -4.86 -17.00 -9.84
CA LEU A 42 -3.72 -17.38 -10.65
C LEU A 42 -3.91 -18.80 -11.21
N PRO A 43 -3.59 -19.05 -12.50
CA PRO A 43 -3.50 -20.40 -13.05
C PRO A 43 -2.49 -21.26 -12.28
N ALA A 44 -2.71 -22.58 -12.22
CA ALA A 44 -1.82 -23.50 -11.50
C ALA A 44 -0.41 -23.59 -12.11
N ASP A 45 -0.27 -23.26 -13.39
CA ASP A 45 0.97 -23.23 -14.17
C ASP A 45 1.58 -21.82 -14.29
N PHE A 46 1.08 -20.86 -13.49
CA PHE A 46 1.55 -19.49 -13.52
C PHE A 46 3.02 -19.38 -13.09
N SER A 47 3.89 -19.13 -14.08
CA SER A 47 5.34 -19.00 -13.89
C SER A 47 5.80 -17.59 -13.49
N GLY A 48 4.85 -16.68 -13.23
CA GLY A 48 5.10 -15.32 -12.76
C GLY A 48 5.34 -14.29 -13.88
N ILE A 49 5.18 -13.01 -13.53
CA ILE A 49 5.49 -11.87 -14.41
C ILE A 49 6.89 -11.37 -14.05
N GLN A 50 7.89 -11.83 -14.80
CA GLN A 50 9.32 -11.67 -14.48
C GLN A 50 9.80 -10.21 -14.44
N ASN A 51 9.14 -9.31 -15.18
CA ASN A 51 9.55 -7.90 -15.35
C ASN A 51 8.60 -6.90 -14.70
N LEU A 52 7.71 -7.36 -13.81
CA LEU A 52 6.73 -6.49 -13.16
C LEU A 52 7.44 -5.57 -12.16
N LYS A 53 7.40 -4.26 -12.42
CA LYS A 53 7.94 -3.22 -11.54
C LYS A 53 6.89 -2.53 -10.70
N ARG A 54 5.64 -2.52 -11.15
CA ARG A 54 4.53 -1.86 -10.48
C ARG A 54 3.31 -2.77 -10.51
N LEU A 55 2.75 -3.02 -9.33
CA LEU A 55 1.45 -3.67 -9.15
C LEU A 55 0.50 -2.68 -8.48
N SER A 56 -0.68 -2.52 -9.05
CA SER A 56 -1.76 -1.74 -8.44
C SER A 56 -3.05 -2.57 -8.54
N LEU A 57 -3.63 -2.88 -7.39
CA LEU A 57 -4.89 -3.59 -7.25
C LEU A 57 -5.86 -2.65 -6.57
N VAL A 58 -6.85 -2.16 -7.32
CA VAL A 58 -7.80 -1.14 -6.85
C VAL A 58 -9.22 -1.62 -7.13
N ASP A 59 -10.05 -1.72 -6.09
CA ASP A 59 -11.43 -2.24 -6.17
C ASP A 59 -11.49 -3.64 -6.83
N VAL A 60 -10.56 -4.51 -6.40
CA VAL A 60 -10.46 -5.90 -6.85
C VAL A 60 -10.70 -6.83 -5.66
N ASP A 61 -11.64 -7.76 -5.82
CA ASP A 61 -11.81 -8.87 -4.87
C ASP A 61 -10.63 -9.85 -5.05
N VAL A 62 -9.83 -9.99 -4.02
CA VAL A 62 -8.68 -10.91 -3.99
C VAL A 62 -8.62 -11.55 -2.61
N ALA A 63 -8.46 -12.87 -2.58
CA ALA A 63 -8.21 -13.61 -1.35
C ALA A 63 -6.73 -13.45 -0.96
N ASP A 64 -6.46 -13.42 0.35
CA ASP A 64 -5.12 -13.32 0.92
C ASP A 64 -4.12 -14.28 0.25
N GLU A 65 -4.50 -15.56 0.10
CA GLU A 65 -3.67 -16.63 -0.47
C GLU A 65 -3.27 -16.36 -1.92
N HIS A 66 -4.14 -15.73 -2.70
CA HIS A 66 -3.87 -15.43 -4.10
C HIS A 66 -2.96 -14.21 -4.25
N LEU A 67 -3.15 -13.19 -3.41
CA LEU A 67 -2.24 -12.05 -3.34
C LEU A 67 -0.84 -12.49 -2.91
N GLU A 68 -0.75 -13.31 -1.85
CA GLU A 68 0.52 -13.84 -1.38
C GLU A 68 1.20 -14.70 -2.46
N SER A 69 0.44 -15.57 -3.14
CA SER A 69 0.96 -16.34 -4.26
C SER A 69 1.47 -15.43 -5.39
N PHE A 70 0.74 -14.36 -5.73
CA PHE A 70 1.17 -13.40 -6.73
C PHE A 70 2.49 -12.73 -6.35
N LEU A 71 2.60 -12.26 -5.11
CA LEU A 71 3.80 -11.64 -4.56
C LEU A 71 4.96 -12.63 -4.42
N SER A 72 4.71 -13.94 -4.41
CA SER A 72 5.78 -14.95 -4.41
C SER A 72 6.35 -15.23 -5.82
N HIS A 73 5.54 -15.05 -6.87
CA HIS A 73 5.88 -15.39 -8.26
C HIS A 73 6.25 -14.18 -9.13
N CYS A 74 5.72 -12.98 -8.87
CA CYS A 74 5.85 -11.80 -9.75
C CYS A 74 6.76 -10.69 -9.23
N SER A 75 7.51 -10.92 -8.15
CA SER A 75 7.97 -9.83 -7.30
C SER A 75 9.46 -9.50 -7.38
N LYS A 76 10.23 -10.25 -8.19
CA LYS A 76 11.69 -10.10 -8.32
C LYS A 76 12.14 -8.68 -8.66
N LEU A 77 11.36 -7.96 -9.46
CA LEU A 77 11.65 -6.59 -9.89
C LEU A 77 10.61 -5.59 -9.41
N LEU A 78 9.72 -5.98 -8.49
CA LEU A 78 8.63 -5.15 -8.02
C LEU A 78 9.18 -4.00 -7.19
N GLU A 79 8.95 -2.77 -7.65
CA GLU A 79 9.42 -1.53 -7.04
C GLU A 79 8.28 -0.77 -6.34
N PHE A 80 7.04 -0.96 -6.80
CA PHE A 80 5.86 -0.29 -6.28
C PHE A 80 4.69 -1.28 -6.13
N LEU A 81 4.06 -1.28 -4.95
CA LEU A 81 2.84 -2.02 -4.66
C LEU A 81 1.74 -1.08 -4.15
N GLU A 82 0.61 -1.07 -4.84
CA GLU A 82 -0.63 -0.43 -4.37
C GLU A 82 -1.75 -1.45 -4.23
N ILE A 83 -2.42 -1.40 -3.09
CA ILE A 83 -3.61 -2.20 -2.80
C ILE A 83 -4.64 -1.26 -2.20
N ALA A 84 -5.75 -1.02 -2.89
CA ALA A 84 -6.77 -0.10 -2.42
C ALA A 84 -8.20 -0.60 -2.65
N TYR A 85 -9.11 -0.33 -1.72
CA TYR A 85 -10.53 -0.70 -1.82
C TYR A 85 -10.77 -2.21 -2.06
N CYS A 86 -9.85 -3.05 -1.60
CA CYS A 86 -9.98 -4.51 -1.65
C CYS A 86 -10.78 -4.98 -0.41
N ARG A 87 -12.07 -5.26 -0.61
CA ARG A 87 -13.03 -5.48 0.47
C ARG A 87 -12.93 -6.85 1.14
N THR A 88 -12.28 -7.82 0.48
CA THR A 88 -12.15 -9.20 0.98
C THR A 88 -10.81 -9.49 1.65
N LEU A 89 -9.82 -8.59 1.52
CA LEU A 89 -8.49 -8.83 2.07
C LEU A 89 -8.49 -8.66 3.59
N THR A 90 -8.03 -9.70 4.29
CA THR A 90 -7.82 -9.66 5.74
C THR A 90 -6.35 -9.46 6.10
N ALA A 91 -5.45 -9.84 5.20
CA ALA A 91 -4.03 -9.62 5.37
C ALA A 91 -3.28 -9.49 4.05
N ILE A 92 -2.28 -8.62 4.05
CA ILE A 92 -1.30 -8.50 2.98
C ILE A 92 -0.02 -9.16 3.47
N ARG A 93 0.42 -10.25 2.82
CA ARG A 93 1.62 -10.99 3.20
C ARG A 93 2.57 -11.13 2.03
N ALA A 94 3.84 -10.82 2.27
CA ALA A 94 4.94 -11.18 1.38
C ALA A 94 5.91 -12.09 2.14
N THR A 95 5.82 -13.40 1.92
CA THR A 95 6.72 -14.37 2.54
C THR A 95 8.11 -14.38 1.91
N ARG A 96 8.20 -14.12 0.61
CA ARG A 96 9.46 -13.97 -0.12
C ARG A 96 10.01 -12.54 0.00
N LEU A 97 11.34 -12.43 0.01
CA LEU A 97 12.03 -11.15 0.09
C LEU A 97 11.78 -10.29 -1.17
N LEU A 98 11.16 -9.13 -0.96
CA LEU A 98 10.92 -8.11 -1.97
C LEU A 98 12.06 -7.09 -1.98
N ASN A 99 13.21 -7.48 -2.53
CA ASN A 99 14.46 -6.72 -2.48
C ASN A 99 14.49 -5.44 -3.34
N LYS A 100 13.45 -5.20 -4.14
CA LYS A 100 13.32 -3.99 -4.98
C LYS A 100 12.17 -3.10 -4.58
N LEU A 101 11.30 -3.55 -3.66
CA LEU A 101 10.11 -2.81 -3.28
C LEU A 101 10.52 -1.56 -2.51
N LYS A 102 10.26 -0.40 -3.10
CA LYS A 102 10.57 0.93 -2.56
C LYS A 102 9.34 1.65 -2.03
N HIS A 103 8.18 1.38 -2.63
CA HIS A 103 6.94 2.10 -2.28
C HIS A 103 5.81 1.12 -2.02
N LEU A 104 5.18 1.26 -0.86
CA LEU A 104 3.97 0.54 -0.49
C LEU A 104 2.85 1.53 -0.21
N ARG A 105 1.74 1.38 -0.92
CA ARG A 105 0.51 2.15 -0.72
C ARG A 105 -0.64 1.21 -0.42
N VAL A 106 -1.28 1.40 0.72
CA VAL A 106 -2.45 0.62 1.12
C VAL A 106 -3.59 1.58 1.45
N GLY A 107 -4.74 1.40 0.81
CA GLY A 107 -5.88 2.30 0.96
C GLY A 107 -7.20 1.59 1.22
N VAL A 108 -7.93 2.03 2.25
CA VAL A 108 -9.34 1.71 2.54
C VAL A 108 -9.70 0.24 2.22
N CYS A 109 -9.06 -0.70 2.91
CA CYS A 109 -9.43 -2.11 2.88
C CYS A 109 -10.09 -2.43 4.22
N ASP A 110 -11.42 -2.47 4.27
CA ASP A 110 -12.18 -2.42 5.53
C ASP A 110 -11.98 -3.63 6.44
N LEU A 111 -11.67 -4.80 5.87
CA LEU A 111 -11.41 -6.03 6.63
C LEU A 111 -9.92 -6.28 6.92
N LEU A 112 -9.04 -5.37 6.51
CA LEU A 112 -7.59 -5.58 6.60
C LEU A 112 -7.12 -5.44 8.06
N GLU A 113 -6.62 -6.53 8.63
CA GLU A 113 -6.14 -6.59 10.01
C GLU A 113 -4.62 -6.48 10.11
N LYS A 114 -3.89 -6.90 9.05
CA LYS A 114 -2.43 -6.83 9.07
C LYS A 114 -1.75 -6.70 7.70
N VAL A 115 -0.57 -6.10 7.73
CA VAL A 115 0.38 -6.01 6.62
C VAL A 115 1.73 -6.53 7.11
N GLU A 116 2.15 -7.65 6.56
CA GLU A 116 3.40 -8.34 6.91
C GLU A 116 4.27 -8.47 5.66
N MET A 117 5.33 -7.65 5.58
CA MET A 117 6.15 -7.55 4.38
C MET A 117 7.59 -7.95 4.65
N ASN A 118 8.04 -9.02 3.97
CA ASN A 118 9.46 -9.35 3.88
C ASN A 118 10.11 -8.47 2.79
N CYS A 119 10.60 -7.29 3.18
CA CYS A 119 11.26 -6.33 2.31
C CYS A 119 12.45 -5.67 3.04
N CYS A 120 13.48 -5.28 2.29
CA CYS A 120 14.68 -4.63 2.83
C CYS A 120 14.96 -3.22 2.28
N CYS A 121 14.25 -2.81 1.23
CA CYS A 121 14.49 -1.54 0.54
C CYS A 121 13.26 -0.62 0.51
N LEU A 122 12.31 -0.82 1.42
CA LEU A 122 11.12 0.01 1.48
C LEU A 122 11.50 1.43 1.93
N GLU A 123 11.24 2.42 1.08
CA GLU A 123 11.58 3.83 1.27
C GLU A 123 10.35 4.65 1.68
N THR A 124 9.17 4.32 1.14
CA THR A 124 7.91 5.03 1.37
C THR A 124 6.79 4.07 1.77
N LEU A 125 6.07 4.44 2.83
CA LEU A 125 4.83 3.80 3.27
C LEU A 125 3.69 4.82 3.29
N GLU A 126 2.64 4.55 2.54
CA GLU A 126 1.39 5.30 2.57
C GLU A 126 0.24 4.37 2.98
N TYR A 127 -0.40 4.68 4.09
CA TYR A 127 -1.53 3.92 4.62
C TYR A 127 -2.73 4.84 4.85
N ILE A 128 -3.90 4.41 4.41
CA ILE A 128 -5.19 4.96 4.85
C ILE A 128 -6.16 3.82 5.11
N GLY A 129 -6.82 3.78 6.27
CA GLY A 129 -7.73 2.68 6.58
C GLY A 129 -8.05 2.52 8.06
N PRO A 130 -8.65 1.38 8.46
CA PRO A 130 -8.82 1.02 9.87
C PRO A 130 -7.46 0.80 10.56
N MET A 131 -7.44 0.60 11.88
CA MET A 131 -6.20 0.23 12.55
C MET A 131 -5.73 -1.16 12.11
N VAL A 132 -4.45 -1.26 11.76
CA VAL A 132 -3.84 -2.46 11.18
C VAL A 132 -2.51 -2.74 11.85
N SER A 133 -2.14 -4.01 11.99
CA SER A 133 -0.79 -4.40 12.41
C SER A 133 0.18 -4.26 11.23
N LEU A 134 1.21 -3.41 11.37
CA LEU A 134 2.24 -3.21 10.35
C LEU A 134 3.54 -3.87 10.81
N ALA A 135 3.99 -4.88 10.07
CA ALA A 135 5.23 -5.60 10.34
C ALA A 135 6.11 -5.66 9.08
N PHE A 136 7.32 -5.15 9.20
CA PHE A 136 8.33 -5.15 8.14
C PHE A 136 9.59 -5.83 8.66
N THR A 137 10.20 -6.70 7.85
CA THR A 137 11.44 -7.41 8.24
C THR A 137 12.61 -6.46 8.46
N GLU A 138 12.68 -5.40 7.66
CA GLU A 138 13.69 -4.37 7.77
C GLU A 138 13.10 -3.03 7.35
N THR A 139 13.39 -2.02 8.16
CA THR A 139 12.86 -0.64 8.05
C THR A 139 13.97 0.38 7.89
N SER A 140 15.22 -0.07 7.74
CA SER A 140 16.42 0.77 7.71
C SER A 140 16.42 1.78 6.55
N SER A 141 15.73 1.46 5.45
CA SER A 141 15.58 2.34 4.29
C SER A 141 14.34 3.24 4.35
N LEU A 142 13.43 3.02 5.32
CA LEU A 142 12.13 3.67 5.35
C LEU A 142 12.27 5.12 5.83
N LYS A 143 11.93 6.06 4.95
CA LYS A 143 12.12 7.51 5.15
C LYS A 143 10.81 8.24 5.30
N ASP A 144 9.86 7.94 4.42
CA ASP A 144 8.60 8.67 4.29
C ASP A 144 7.44 7.78 4.72
N VAL A 145 6.79 8.14 5.84
CA VAL A 145 5.67 7.40 6.40
C VAL A 145 4.46 8.30 6.55
N CYS A 146 3.39 7.97 5.84
CA CYS A 146 2.09 8.63 5.94
C CYS A 146 1.04 7.61 6.35
N ILE A 147 0.46 7.75 7.54
CA ILE A 147 -0.57 6.86 8.07
C ILE A 147 -1.80 7.69 8.42
N LYS A 148 -2.94 7.31 7.84
CA LYS A 148 -4.23 7.94 8.07
C LYS A 148 -5.23 6.92 8.60
N PHE A 149 -5.60 7.03 9.87
CA PHE A 149 -6.62 6.18 10.45
C PHE A 149 -8.01 6.79 10.22
N LEU A 150 -8.96 5.95 9.83
CA LEU A 150 -10.37 6.33 9.65
C LEU A 150 -11.19 6.30 10.94
N ASP A 151 -10.54 6.02 12.06
CA ASP A 151 -11.11 5.95 13.40
C ASP A 151 -10.14 6.65 14.35
N ILE A 152 -10.65 7.67 15.07
CA ILE A 152 -9.87 8.48 15.98
C ILE A 152 -9.37 7.69 17.19
N ASP A 153 -10.20 6.79 17.73
CA ASP A 153 -9.84 5.99 18.89
C ASP A 153 -8.73 5.02 18.52
N ALA A 154 -8.85 4.41 17.34
CA ALA A 154 -7.84 3.49 16.81
C ALA A 154 -6.50 4.19 16.55
N GLY A 155 -6.52 5.44 16.10
CA GLY A 155 -5.32 6.26 15.94
C GLY A 155 -4.65 6.64 17.26
N LEU A 156 -5.44 6.98 18.29
CA LEU A 156 -4.92 7.24 19.64
C LEU A 156 -4.31 5.97 20.25
N ASP A 157 -4.97 4.82 20.08
CA ASP A 157 -4.45 3.51 20.50
C ASP A 157 -3.11 3.16 19.83
N TYR A 158 -2.97 3.46 18.54
CA TYR A 158 -1.73 3.23 17.81
C TYR A 158 -0.56 4.07 18.35
N ILE A 159 -0.82 5.35 18.66
CA ILE A 159 0.18 6.24 19.28
C ILE A 159 0.54 5.74 20.68
N ASN A 160 -0.46 5.37 21.49
CA ASN A 160 -0.31 4.91 22.87
C ASN A 160 0.43 3.58 22.99
N LYS A 161 0.29 2.68 22.01
CA LYS A 161 1.02 1.40 21.95
C LYS A 161 2.52 1.55 21.71
N GLY A 162 3.02 2.79 21.65
CA GLY A 162 4.40 3.08 21.35
C GLY A 162 4.60 2.83 19.88
N PHE A 163 4.39 3.89 19.09
CA PHE A 163 4.81 3.97 17.69
C PHE A 163 6.05 3.11 17.46
N PRO A 164 6.01 2.14 16.52
CA PRO A 164 6.91 1.00 16.59
C PRO A 164 8.35 1.49 16.60
N SER A 165 9.06 1.15 17.69
CA SER A 165 10.48 1.50 17.89
C SER A 165 11.40 0.98 16.78
N THR A 166 10.85 0.19 15.86
CA THR A 166 11.47 -0.29 14.63
C THR A 166 11.60 0.79 13.55
N LEU A 167 10.93 1.94 13.64
CA LEU A 167 10.97 3.01 12.64
C LEU A 167 12.11 4.01 12.88
N THR A 168 13.33 3.51 13.07
CA THR A 168 14.48 4.30 13.54
C THR A 168 15.02 5.34 12.54
N ASN A 169 14.74 5.18 11.24
CA ASN A 169 15.31 5.99 10.17
C ASN A 169 14.28 6.86 9.43
N VAL A 170 13.05 6.94 9.96
CA VAL A 170 11.98 7.74 9.34
C VAL A 170 12.32 9.23 9.45
N GLU A 171 12.47 9.88 8.31
CA GLU A 171 12.76 11.31 8.21
C GLU A 171 11.46 12.14 8.28
N MET A 172 10.38 11.63 7.67
CA MET A 172 9.09 12.31 7.60
C MET A 172 7.98 11.36 8.06
N LEU A 173 7.29 11.75 9.12
CA LEU A 173 6.14 11.04 9.66
C LEU A 173 4.90 11.94 9.65
N TYR A 174 3.85 11.49 8.96
CA TYR A 174 2.53 12.12 8.98
C TYR A 174 1.50 11.15 9.54
N LEU A 175 0.97 11.47 10.72
CA LEU A 175 -0.14 10.75 11.35
C LEU A 175 -1.39 11.63 11.29
N HIS A 176 -2.49 11.08 10.78
CA HIS A 176 -3.76 11.79 10.71
C HIS A 176 -4.91 10.87 11.10
N CYS A 177 -5.75 11.32 12.02
CA CYS A 177 -6.97 10.64 12.38
C CYS A 177 -8.15 11.39 11.77
N ILE A 178 -9.01 10.67 11.07
CA ILE A 178 -10.24 11.21 10.48
C ILE A 178 -11.39 10.69 11.32
N ASP A 179 -12.25 11.59 11.79
CA ASP A 179 -13.54 11.22 12.33
C ASP A 179 -14.47 10.94 11.15
N ARG A 180 -15.06 9.75 11.06
CA ARG A 180 -16.12 9.51 10.08
C ARG A 180 -17.36 10.22 10.63
N GLU A 181 -17.67 11.41 10.13
CA GLU A 181 -19.04 11.93 10.27
C GLU A 181 -19.97 10.90 9.63
N VAL A 182 -20.74 10.21 10.47
CA VAL A 182 -21.71 9.15 10.11
C VAL A 182 -22.95 9.76 9.46
#